data_AF-A0A968GJ77-F1
#
_entry.id   AF-A0A968GJ77-F1
#
_cell.length_a   1.000
_cell.length_b   1.000
_cell.length_c   1.000
_cell.angle_alpha   90.00
_cell.angle_beta   90.00
_cell.angle_gamma   90.00
#
_symmetry.space_group_name_H-M   'P 1'
#
loop_
_entity.id
_entity.type
_entity.pdbx_description
1 polymer ?
#
loop_
_entity_poly.entity_id
_entity_poly.type
_entity_poly.pdbx_seq_one_letter_code
_entity_poly.pdbx_strand_id
1 'polypeptide(L)' 'EWGSASFVFQALPRLPLMVTYWLGDEDFPSACKIMFDESASHYLPIDACAILGGMVAKKIIHS' A
#
# COMPACT_ATOMS: atom_id res chain seq x y z
N GLU A 1 0.73 17.43 5.18
CA GLU A 1 1.84 17.60 4.22
C GLU A 1 3.10 17.18 4.99
N TRP A 2 4.03 16.31 4.56
CA TRP A 2 4.49 15.90 3.23
C TRP A 2 4.43 14.36 3.11
N GLY A 3 3.51 13.83 2.27
CA GLY A 3 3.60 12.45 1.79
C GLY A 3 4.34 12.46 0.49
N SER A 4 5.61 12.02 0.49
CA SER A 4 6.54 12.45 -0.56
C SER A 4 6.42 11.66 -1.85
N ALA A 5 5.71 10.53 -1.88
CA ALA A 5 5.38 9.88 -3.13
C ALA A 5 4.14 8.98 -3.01
N SER A 6 3.30 9.03 -4.04
CA SER A 6 2.22 8.08 -4.24
C SER A 6 2.39 7.39 -5.59
N PHE A 7 2.23 6.07 -5.58
CA PHE A 7 2.33 5.24 -6.77
C PHE A 7 1.09 4.38 -6.88
N VAL A 8 0.57 4.27 -8.10
CA VAL A 8 -0.46 3.29 -8.45
C VAL A 8 0.19 2.24 -9.33
N PHE A 9 -0.02 0.97 -9.00
CA PHE A 9 0.43 -0.14 -9.83
C PHE A 9 -0.57 -1.28 -9.80
N GLN A 10 -0.48 -2.15 -10.81
CA GLN A 10 -1.36 -3.29 -10.93
C GLN A 10 -0.83 -4.44 -10.07
N ALA A 11 -1.36 -4.58 -8.85
CA ALA A 11 -0.92 -5.63 -7.92
C ALA A 11 -1.42 -7.02 -8.34
N LEU A 12 -2.63 -7.09 -8.90
CA LEU A 12 -3.23 -8.29 -9.50
C LEU A 12 -3.99 -7.91 -10.78
N PRO A 13 -4.35 -8.85 -11.69
CA PRO A 13 -4.93 -8.54 -13.00
C PRO A 13 -6.15 -7.60 -13.01
N ARG A 14 -6.91 -7.53 -11.91
CA ARG A 14 -8.09 -6.65 -11.75
C ARG A 14 -8.06 -5.78 -10.50
N LEU A 15 -6.90 -5.67 -9.87
CA LEU A 15 -6.74 -4.93 -8.62
C LEU A 15 -5.60 -3.90 -8.75
N PRO A 16 -5.90 -2.67 -9.20
CA PRO A 16 -4.97 -1.58 -9.03
C PRO A 16 -4.83 -1.28 -7.53
N LEU A 17 -3.59 -1.02 -7.10
CA LEU A 17 -3.24 -0.73 -5.72
C LEU A 17 -2.50 0.61 -5.67
N MET A 18 -2.93 1.48 -4.77
CA MET A 18 -2.21 2.73 -4.49
C MET A 18 -1.39 2.56 -3.21
N VAL A 19 -0.15 3.03 -3.25
CA VAL A 19 0.72 3.15 -2.08
C VAL A 19 1.13 4.59 -1.93
N THR A 20 0.95 5.11 -0.72
CA THR A 20 1.55 6.39 -0.31
C THR A 20 2.67 6.10 0.67
N TYR A 21 3.87 6.58 0.36
CA TYR A 21 5.06 6.42 1.20
C TYR A 21 5.42 7.76 1.86
N TRP A 22 5.75 7.68 3.15
CA TRP A 22 6.33 8.75 3.94
C TRP A 22 7.73 8.31 4.35
N LEU A 23 8.72 9.09 3.92
CA LEU A 23 10.08 8.93 4.38
C LEU A 23 10.13 9.45 5.82
N GLY A 24 10.61 8.60 6.73
CA GLY A 24 10.83 8.97 8.12
C GLY A 24 11.97 9.98 8.26
N ASP A 25 12.00 10.64 9.40
CA ASP A 25 13.04 11.59 9.80
C ASP A 25 13.65 11.18 11.15
N GLU A 26 14.30 12.12 11.83
CA GLU A 26 14.95 11.87 13.13
C GLU A 26 13.95 11.51 14.24
N ASP A 27 12.69 11.93 14.11
CA ASP A 27 11.66 11.77 15.14
C ASP A 27 10.66 10.65 14.81
N PHE A 28 10.48 10.33 13.53
CA PHE A 28 9.47 9.37 13.07
C PHE A 28 10.00 8.36 12.06
N PRO A 29 9.66 7.05 12.19
CA PRO A 29 10.06 6.04 11.21
C PRO A 29 9.32 6.22 9.88
N SER A 30 9.92 5.69 8.81
CA SER A 30 9.23 5.61 7.51
C SER A 30 7.95 4.80 7.61
N ALA A 31 6.93 5.26 6.91
CA ALA A 31 5.62 4.63 6.90
C ALA A 31 5.08 4.51 5.48
N CYS A 32 4.18 3.56 5.27
CA CYS A 32 3.41 3.48 4.04
C CYS A 32 1.95 3.17 4.32
N LYS A 33 1.07 3.66 3.45
CA LYS A 33 -0.36 3.40 3.48
C LYS A 33 -0.75 2.74 2.18
N ILE A 34 -1.47 1.63 2.32
CA ILE A 34 -2.03 0.88 1.20
C ILE A 34 -3.48 1.29 1.04
N MET A 35 -3.87 1.62 -0.19
CA MET A 35 -5.24 1.93 -0.55
C MET A 35 -5.68 0.99 -1.67
N PHE A 36 -6.84 0.38 -1.46
CA PHE A 36 -7.51 -0.47 -2.42
C PHE A 36 -8.54 0.33 -3.19
N ASP A 37 -8.70 0.01 -4.47
CA ASP A 37 -9.84 0.48 -5.25
C ASP A 37 -11.15 -0.04 -4.62
N GLU A 38 -12.25 0.70 -4.79
CA GLU A 38 -13.56 0.31 -4.25
C GLU A 38 -14.03 -1.05 -4.77
N SER A 39 -13.65 -1.41 -6.01
CA SER A 39 -14.01 -2.69 -6.62
C SER A 39 -13.20 -3.87 -6.07
N ALA A 40 -12.22 -3.65 -5.19
CA ALA A 40 -11.38 -4.69 -4.63
C ALA A 40 -12.18 -5.81 -3.98
N SER A 41 -13.24 -5.45 -3.27
CA SER A 41 -14.13 -6.39 -2.57
C SER A 41 -14.88 -7.35 -3.51
N HIS A 42 -14.99 -7.02 -4.81
CA HIS A 42 -15.59 -7.89 -5.81
C HIS A 42 -14.66 -9.02 -6.27
N TYR A 43 -13.35 -8.85 -6.11
CA TYR A 43 -12.35 -9.78 -6.63
C TYR A 43 -11.52 -10.45 -5.53
N LEU A 44 -11.44 -9.82 -4.35
CA LEU A 44 -10.57 -10.26 -3.27
C LEU A 44 -11.30 -10.13 -1.91
N PRO A 45 -11.40 -11.22 -1.12
CA PRO A 45 -11.92 -11.15 0.24
C PRO A 45 -11.11 -10.20 1.13
N ILE A 46 -11.75 -9.63 2.15
CA ILE A 46 -11.12 -8.63 3.02
C ILE A 46 -9.85 -9.13 3.71
N ASP A 47 -9.82 -10.39 4.14
CA ASP A 47 -8.64 -11.00 4.77
C ASP A 47 -7.47 -11.09 3.79
N ALA A 48 -7.75 -11.40 2.51
CA ALA A 48 -6.75 -11.43 1.47
C ALA A 48 -6.26 -10.03 1.10
N CYS A 49 -7.13 -9.00 1.14
CA CYS A 49 -6.70 -7.60 1.04
C CYS A 49 -5.74 -7.22 2.18
N ALA A 50 -6.05 -7.61 3.42
CA ALA A 50 -5.18 -7.35 4.57
C ALA A 50 -3.81 -8.01 4.41
N ILE A 51 -3.77 -9.27 3.96
CA ILE A 51 -2.53 -10.01 3.69
C ILE A 51 -1.73 -9.34 2.58
N LEU A 52 -2.36 -9.06 1.43
CA LEU A 52 -1.69 -8.43 0.28
C LEU A 52 -1.13 -7.05 0.65
N GLY A 53 -1.92 -6.23 1.35
CA GLY A 53 -1.49 -4.91 1.81
C GLY A 53 -0.31 -5.01 2.77
N GLY A 54 -0.36 -5.94 3.74
CA GLY A 54 0.75 -6.19 4.66
C GLY A 54 2.02 -6.65 3.96
N MET A 55 1.91 -7.54 2.96
CA MET A 55 3.06 -7.99 2.17
C MET A 55 3.70 -6.84 1.37
N VAL A 56 2.89 -6.02 0.70
CA VAL A 56 3.37 -4.85 -0.06
C VAL A 56 4.03 -3.84 0.86
N ALA A 57 3.37 -3.49 1.97
CA ALA A 57 3.90 -2.56 2.96
C ALA A 57 5.24 -3.03 3.53
N LYS A 58 5.31 -4.31 3.94
CA LYS A 58 6.54 -4.91 4.45
C LYS A 58 7.66 -4.87 3.43
N LYS A 59 7.37 -5.19 2.17
CA LYS A 59 8.36 -5.17 1.09
C LYS A 59 8.92 -3.77 0.88
N ILE A 60 8.08 -2.74 0.88
CA ILE A 60 8.50 -1.34 0.66
C ILE A 60 9.30 -0.78 1.83
N ILE A 61 8.85 -1.01 3.07
CA ILE A 61 9.54 -0.48 4.27
C ILE A 61 10.91 -1.14 4.49
N HIS A 62 11.07 -2.41 4.10
CA HIS A 62 12.32 -3.16 4.25
C HIS A 62 13.11 -3.30 2.94
N SER A 63 12.82 -2.48 1.92
CA SER A 63 13.56 -2.46 0.64
C SER A 63 14.96 -1.86 0.80
#